data_AF-A0AAD8U725-F1
#
_entry.id   AF-A0AAD8U725-F1
#
_cell.length_a   1.000
_cell.length_b   1.000
_cell.length_c   1.000
_cell.angle_alpha   90.00
_cell.angle_beta   90.00
_cell.angle_gamma   90.00
#
_symmetry.space_group_name_H-M   'P 1'
#
loop_
_entity.id
_entity.type
_entity.pdbx_description
1 polymer ?
#
loop_
_entity_poly.entity_id
_entity_poly.type
_entity_poly.pdbx_seq_one_letter_code
_entity_poly.pdbx_strand_id
1 'polypeptide(L)'
;KKRVRNFSADDRAAHRIFERGRREAFKERLIELAGQLPVLADTDPERLSKHVVVNESIARHKLLENRCVDALRDIESLLRERDELLAEINVWRGNAGASPQLPKSMS
;
A
#
# COMPACT_ATOMS: atom_id res chain seq x y z
N LYS A 1 -50.15 -5.62 -11.60
CA LYS A 1 -49.95 -7.08 -11.74
C LYS A 1 -48.44 -7.35 -11.84
N LYS A 2 -47.79 -7.95 -10.82
CA LYS A 2 -46.33 -8.21 -10.83
C LYS A 2 -46.04 -9.39 -11.78
N ARG A 3 -45.20 -9.19 -12.78
CA ARG A 3 -44.83 -10.24 -13.75
C ARG A 3 -43.89 -11.23 -13.02
N VAL A 4 -44.41 -12.39 -12.64
CA VAL A 4 -43.59 -13.46 -12.05
C VAL A 4 -42.86 -14.15 -13.20
N ARG A 5 -41.52 -14.07 -13.19
CA ARG A 5 -40.68 -14.79 -14.16
C ARG A 5 -40.48 -16.21 -13.63
N ASN A 6 -41.06 -17.20 -14.32
CA ASN A 6 -40.81 -18.60 -14.02
C ASN A 6 -39.48 -18.99 -14.66
N PHE A 7 -38.42 -19.14 -13.85
CA PHE A 7 -37.14 -19.62 -14.34
C PHE A 7 -37.24 -21.10 -14.72
N SER A 8 -36.76 -21.45 -15.91
CA SER A 8 -36.66 -22.84 -16.35
C SER A 8 -35.55 -23.58 -15.58
N ALA A 9 -35.49 -24.90 -15.73
CA ALA A 9 -34.36 -25.68 -15.21
C ALA A 9 -33.03 -25.25 -15.85
N ASP A 10 -33.06 -24.92 -17.14
CA ASP A 10 -31.89 -24.46 -17.90
C ASP A 10 -31.43 -23.07 -17.46
N ASP A 11 -32.36 -22.15 -17.16
CA ASP A 11 -32.03 -20.84 -16.59
C ASP A 11 -31.30 -20.99 -15.25
N ARG A 12 -31.77 -21.91 -14.40
CA ARG A 12 -31.12 -22.21 -13.12
C ARG A 12 -29.75 -22.86 -13.32
N ALA A 13 -29.61 -23.76 -14.30
CA ALA A 13 -28.34 -24.39 -14.61
C ALA A 13 -27.30 -23.37 -15.10
N ALA A 14 -27.68 -22.52 -16.06
CA ALA A 14 -26.84 -21.44 -16.56
C ALA A 14 -26.42 -20.46 -15.44
N HIS A 15 -27.36 -20.08 -14.57
CA HIS A 15 -27.06 -19.22 -13.42
C HIS A 15 -26.06 -19.88 -12.46
N ARG A 16 -26.16 -21.19 -12.20
CA ARG A 16 -25.20 -21.89 -11.32
C ARG A 16 -23.79 -21.89 -11.90
N ILE A 17 -23.65 -22.08 -13.20
CA ILE A 17 -22.34 -22.05 -13.89
C ILE A 17 -21.74 -20.65 -13.79
N PHE A 18 -22.54 -19.63 -14.12
CA PHE A 18 -22.11 -18.23 -14.02
C PHE A 18 -21.68 -17.84 -12.60
N GLU A 19 -22.51 -18.18 -11.60
CA GLU A 19 -22.23 -17.84 -10.21
C GLU A 19 -21.00 -18.60 -9.67
N ARG A 20 -20.74 -19.82 -10.14
CA ARG A 20 -19.53 -20.56 -9.81
C ARG A 20 -18.29 -19.82 -10.31
N GLY A 21 -18.25 -19.46 -11.60
CA GLY A 21 -17.11 -18.72 -12.18
C GLY A 21 -16.88 -17.38 -11.49
N ARG A 22 -17.95 -16.67 -11.11
CA ARG A 22 -17.85 -15.42 -10.34
C ARG A 22 -17.19 -15.63 -8.97
N ARG A 23 -17.50 -16.73 -8.28
CA ARG A 23 -16.90 -17.06 -6.98
C ARG A 23 -15.46 -17.50 -7.09
N GLU A 24 -15.12 -18.26 -8.13
CA GLU A 24 -13.75 -18.69 -8.43
C GLU A 24 -12.86 -17.47 -8.70
N ALA A 25 -13.27 -16.57 -9.60
CA ALA A 25 -12.54 -15.34 -9.88
C ALA A 25 -12.39 -14.44 -8.63
N PHE A 26 -13.41 -14.38 -7.75
CA PHE A 26 -13.29 -13.67 -6.48
C PHE A 26 -12.27 -14.34 -5.55
N LYS A 27 -12.27 -15.68 -5.47
CA LYS A 27 -11.33 -16.43 -4.63
C LYS A 27 -9.88 -16.21 -5.08
N GLU A 28 -9.62 -16.23 -6.38
CA GLU A 28 -8.30 -15.96 -6.96
C GLU A 28 -7.78 -14.57 -6.55
N ARG A 29 -8.61 -13.52 -6.71
CA ARG A 29 -8.25 -12.15 -6.29
C ARG A 29 -8.02 -12.04 -4.78
N LEU A 30 -8.76 -12.79 -3.97
CA LEU A 30 -8.59 -12.80 -2.53
C LEU A 30 -7.25 -13.44 -2.13
N ILE A 31 -6.85 -14.51 -2.80
CA ILE A 31 -5.55 -15.17 -2.61
C ILE A 31 -4.42 -14.24 -3.03
N GLU A 32 -4.54 -13.59 -4.18
CA GLU A 32 -3.57 -12.60 -4.66
C GLU A 32 -3.37 -11.47 -3.64
N LEU A 33 -4.47 -10.90 -3.13
CA LEU A 33 -4.41 -9.86 -2.11
C LEU A 33 -3.75 -10.38 -0.83
N ALA A 34 -4.10 -11.58 -0.37
CA ALA A 34 -3.50 -12.19 0.82
C ALA A 34 -1.98 -12.41 0.66
N GLY A 35 -1.52 -12.77 -0.54
CA GLY A 35 -0.10 -12.90 -0.86
C GLY A 35 0.70 -11.60 -0.71
N GLN A 36 0.04 -10.44 -0.76
CA GLN A 36 0.69 -9.15 -0.51
C GLN A 36 0.72 -8.76 0.99
N LEU A 37 0.14 -9.57 1.86
CA LEU A 37 0.03 -9.32 3.30
C LEU A 37 1.04 -10.20 4.05
N PRO A 38 2.13 -9.63 4.59
CA PRO A 38 3.14 -10.41 5.33
C PRO A 38 2.56 -11.19 6.51
N VAL A 39 1.53 -10.65 7.15
CA VAL A 39 0.82 -11.29 8.28
C VAL A 39 0.15 -12.60 7.87
N LEU A 40 -0.18 -12.76 6.59
CA LEU A 40 -0.85 -13.95 6.06
C LEU A 40 0.09 -14.84 5.22
N ALA A 41 1.40 -14.58 5.21
CA ALA A 41 2.35 -15.30 4.37
C ALA A 41 2.34 -16.83 4.60
N ASP A 42 2.13 -17.26 5.84
CA ASP A 42 2.07 -18.68 6.22
C ASP A 42 0.64 -19.24 6.25
N THR A 43 -0.36 -18.44 5.86
CA THR A 43 -1.76 -18.90 5.87
C THR A 43 -2.06 -19.70 4.61
N ASP A 44 -2.56 -20.92 4.81
CA ASP A 44 -3.06 -21.77 3.73
C ASP A 44 -4.13 -21.03 2.91
N PRO A 45 -3.93 -20.85 1.57
CA PRO A 45 -4.89 -20.19 0.69
C PRO A 45 -6.32 -20.75 0.76
N GLU A 46 -6.47 -22.05 1.04
CA GLU A 46 -7.78 -22.70 1.16
C GLU A 46 -8.50 -22.36 2.48
N ARG A 47 -7.78 -21.84 3.47
CA ARG A 47 -8.30 -21.49 4.81
C ARG A 47 -8.42 -19.99 5.03
N LEU A 48 -8.21 -19.17 3.99
CA LEU A 48 -8.30 -17.72 4.07
C LEU A 48 -9.72 -17.25 4.43
N SER A 49 -9.81 -16.43 5.48
CA SER A 49 -11.05 -15.73 5.83
C SER A 49 -11.14 -14.39 5.12
N LYS A 50 -12.23 -14.15 4.38
CA LYS A 50 -12.47 -12.88 3.65
C LYS A 50 -12.33 -11.65 4.55
N HIS A 51 -12.90 -11.71 5.75
CA HIS A 51 -12.88 -10.61 6.71
C HIS A 51 -11.45 -10.34 7.23
N VAL A 52 -10.68 -11.40 7.46
CA VAL A 52 -9.27 -11.27 7.88
C VAL A 52 -8.45 -10.61 6.78
N VAL A 53 -8.53 -11.10 5.54
CA VAL A 53 -7.78 -10.51 4.40
C VAL A 53 -8.12 -9.03 4.23
N VAL A 54 -9.41 -8.67 4.29
CA VAL A 54 -9.84 -7.26 4.20
C VAL A 54 -9.28 -6.43 5.35
N ASN A 55 -9.42 -6.85 6.61
CA ASN A 55 -8.94 -6.07 7.74
C ASN A 55 -7.42 -5.92 7.75
N GLU A 56 -6.69 -6.99 7.48
CA GLU A 56 -5.22 -6.96 7.40
C GLU A 56 -4.76 -6.08 6.23
N SER A 57 -5.48 -6.08 5.11
CA SER A 57 -5.18 -5.14 4.02
C SER A 57 -5.38 -3.68 4.44
N ILE A 58 -6.47 -3.36 5.14
CA ILE A 58 -6.72 -1.99 5.64
C ILE A 58 -5.61 -1.58 6.63
N ALA A 59 -5.25 -2.48 7.55
CA ALA A 59 -4.19 -2.24 8.51
C ALA A 59 -2.85 -1.98 7.82
N ARG A 60 -2.52 -2.78 6.79
CA ARG A 60 -1.30 -2.58 5.98
C ARG A 60 -1.28 -1.24 5.27
N HIS A 61 -2.38 -0.81 4.65
CA HIS A 61 -2.43 0.48 3.97
C HIS A 61 -2.16 1.63 4.94
N LYS A 62 -2.82 1.62 6.11
CA LYS A 62 -2.58 2.62 7.16
C LYS A 62 -1.14 2.61 7.67
N LEU A 63 -0.57 1.43 7.85
CA LEU A 63 0.84 1.28 8.26
C LEU A 63 1.80 1.88 7.22
N LEU A 64 1.60 1.57 5.94
CA LEU A 64 2.44 2.10 4.86
C LEU A 64 2.31 3.61 4.72
N GLU A 65 1.09 4.15 4.82
CA GLU A 65 0.85 5.59 4.82
C GLU A 65 1.61 6.28 5.96
N ASN A 66 1.49 5.78 7.19
CA ASN A 66 2.21 6.32 8.34
C ASN A 66 3.73 6.25 8.13
N ARG A 67 4.25 5.12 7.63
CA ARG A 67 5.69 4.97 7.35
C ARG A 67 6.19 5.96 6.28
N CYS A 68 5.38 6.26 5.27
CA CYS A 68 5.72 7.28 4.28
C CYS A 68 5.77 8.67 4.90
N VAL A 69 4.80 9.01 5.76
CA VAL A 69 4.76 10.30 6.47
C VAL A 69 5.96 10.44 7.40
N ASP A 70 6.29 9.40 8.17
CA ASP A 70 7.44 9.42 9.08
C ASP A 70 8.75 9.54 8.30
N ALA A 71 8.92 8.78 7.21
CA ALA A 71 10.11 8.88 6.36
C ALA A 71 10.27 10.28 5.74
N LEU A 72 9.17 10.93 5.34
CA LEU A 72 9.21 12.31 4.83
C LEU A 72 9.68 13.29 5.91
N ARG A 73 9.16 13.15 7.14
CA ARG A 73 9.58 13.97 8.28
C ARG A 73 11.06 13.78 8.61
N ASP A 74 11.53 12.54 8.59
CA ASP A 74 12.94 12.22 8.83
C ASP A 74 13.84 12.85 7.75
N ILE A 75 13.43 12.78 6.48
CA ILE A 75 14.14 13.42 5.37
C ILE A 75 14.17 14.94 5.57
N GLU A 76 13.04 15.57 5.91
CA GLU A 76 12.98 17.01 6.17
C GLU A 76 13.87 17.44 7.35
N SER A 77 13.94 16.63 8.41
CA SER A 77 14.85 16.86 9.55
C SER A 77 16.31 16.80 9.10
N LEU A 78 16.69 15.75 8.35
CA LEU A 78 18.06 15.59 7.85
C LEU A 78 18.46 16.71 6.88
N LEU A 79 17.53 17.17 6.04
CA LEU A 79 17.77 18.32 5.15
C LEU A 79 18.04 19.58 5.95
N ARG A 80 17.26 19.83 7.01
CA ARG A 80 17.43 20.98 7.90
C ARG A 80 18.76 20.94 8.64
N GLU A 81 19.08 19.82 9.28
CA GLU A 81 20.36 19.64 9.99
C GLU A 81 21.54 19.84 9.03
N ARG A 82 21.45 19.31 7.81
CA ARG A 82 22.47 19.51 6.78
C ARG A 82 22.60 20.99 6.38
N ASP A 83 21.50 21.72 6.25
CA ASP A 83 21.52 23.13 5.89
C ASP A 83 22.08 24.00 7.02
N GLU A 84 21.77 23.66 8.28
CA GLU A 84 22.36 24.29 9.47
C GLU A 84 23.89 24.07 9.53
N LEU A 85 24.34 22.83 9.37
CA LEU A 85 25.77 22.50 9.31
C LEU A 85 26.49 23.20 8.14
N LEU A 86 25.84 23.29 6.98
CA LEU A 86 26.38 23.99 5.82
C LEU A 86 26.52 25.49 6.10
N ALA A 87 25.52 26.10 6.74
CA ALA A 87 25.56 27.50 7.14
C ALA A 87 26.72 27.76 8.12
N GLU A 88 26.88 26.90 9.13
CA GLU A 88 28.02 26.97 10.06
C GLU A 88 29.34 26.89 9.28
N ILE A 89 29.57 25.84 8.49
CA ILE A 89 30.79 25.66 7.69
C ILE A 89 31.08 26.87 6.81
N ASN A 90 30.05 27.48 6.21
CA ASN A 90 30.20 28.65 5.38
C ASN A 90 30.66 29.89 6.16
N VAL A 91 30.26 30.03 7.43
CA VAL A 91 30.81 31.06 8.33
C VAL A 91 32.32 30.83 8.53
N TRP A 92 32.74 29.59 8.83
CA TRP A 92 34.15 29.25 8.98
C TRP A 92 34.95 29.48 7.69
N ARG A 93 34.39 29.13 6.53
CA ARG A 93 35.00 29.38 5.22
C ARG A 93 35.17 30.86 4.94
N GLY A 94 34.15 31.67 5.22
CA GLY A 94 34.22 33.12 5.07
C GLY A 94 35.34 33.73 5.92
N ASN A 95 35.46 33.29 7.18
CA ASN A 95 36.53 33.73 8.08
C ASN A 95 37.93 33.32 7.59
N ALA A 96 38.03 32.21 6.86
CA ALA A 96 39.27 31.72 6.24
C ALA A 96 39.54 32.27 4.83
N GLY A 97 38.70 33.19 4.32
CA GLY A 97 38.83 33.76 2.98
C GLY A 97 38.43 32.82 1.83
N ALA A 98 37.73 31.72 2.13
CA ALA A 98 37.21 30.77 1.15
C ALA A 98 35.76 31.07 0.78
N SER A 99 35.36 30.72 -0.45
CA SER A 99 33.99 30.89 -0.94
C SER A 99 33.00 29.95 -0.23
N PRO A 100 31.73 30.38 -0.03
CA PRO A 100 30.68 29.53 0.53
C PRO A 100 30.28 28.41 -0.44
N GLN A 101 29.84 27.29 0.12
CA GLN A 101 29.29 26.16 -0.62
C GLN A 101 27.76 26.17 -0.62
N LEU A 102 27.18 25.69 -1.71
CA LEU A 102 25.73 25.55 -1.87
C LEU A 102 25.27 24.12 -1.54
N PRO A 103 24.01 23.95 -1.11
CA PRO A 103 23.33 22.67 -1.07
C PRO A 103 23.54 21.88 -2.37
N LYS A 104 23.96 20.62 -2.24
CA LYS A 104 23.97 19.70 -3.39
C LYS A 104 22.52 19.27 -3.66
N SER A 105 22.07 19.39 -4.91
CA SER A 105 20.79 18.82 -5.34
C SER A 105 20.85 17.30 -5.23
N MET A 106 19.79 16.69 -4.69
CA MET A 106 19.63 15.24 -4.81
C MET A 106 19.24 14.93 -6.26
N SER A 107 20.07 14.14 -6.94
CA SER A 107 19.83 13.60 -8.28
C SER A 107 18.76 12.53 -8.27
#